data_AF-A0A2V6Y5F2-F1
#
_entry.id   AF-A0A2V6Y5F2-F1
#
_cell.length_a   1.000
_cell.length_b   1.000
_cell.length_c   1.000
_cell.angle_alpha   90.00
_cell.angle_beta   90.00
_cell.angle_gamma   90.00
#
_symmetry.space_group_name_H-M   'P 1'
#
loop_
_entity.id
_entity.type
_entity.pdbx_description
1 polymer ?
#
loop_
_entity_poly.entity_id
_entity_poly.type
_entity_poly.pdbx_seq_one_letter_code
_entity_poly.pdbx_strand_id
1 'polypeptide(L)'
;MTDSGRLYYGWVVVAALCVTEVVSWGILYYGFPVLLRPMEADLGWSRVEITGAFSVGMGVAALAALPVGRWIDRHGARALMTTGSCLATV
;
A
#
# COMPACT_ATOMS: atom_id res chain seq x y z
N MET A 1 38.77 19.73 -10.62
CA MET A 1 37.78 19.64 -11.71
C MET A 1 37.13 18.27 -11.64
N THR A 2 35.85 18.24 -11.27
CA THR A 2 34.87 17.14 -11.42
C THR A 2 35.26 15.75 -10.90
N ASP A 3 35.01 15.50 -9.62
CA ASP A 3 34.60 14.15 -9.19
C ASP A 3 33.08 14.04 -9.42
N SER A 4 32.74 13.55 -10.60
CA SER A 4 31.37 13.41 -11.08
C SER A 4 30.62 12.35 -10.28
N GLY A 5 29.94 12.79 -9.22
CA GLY A 5 28.51 12.53 -9.04
C GLY A 5 28.00 11.09 -9.15
N ARG A 6 28.72 10.11 -8.61
CA ARG A 6 28.14 8.77 -8.38
C ARG A 6 27.09 8.89 -7.28
N LEU A 7 25.83 9.14 -7.65
CA LEU A 7 24.71 9.05 -6.72
C LEU A 7 24.82 7.72 -5.97
N TYR A 8 24.93 7.80 -4.65
CA TYR A 8 24.88 6.62 -3.81
C TYR A 8 23.57 5.88 -4.11
N TYR A 9 23.66 4.60 -4.47
CA TYR A 9 22.51 3.80 -4.88
C TYR A 9 21.37 3.82 -3.86
N GLY A 10 21.69 3.97 -2.56
CA GLY A 10 20.70 4.16 -1.51
C GLY A 10 19.81 5.39 -1.69
N TRP A 11 20.32 6.51 -2.25
CA TRP A 11 19.48 7.67 -2.56
C TRP A 11 18.46 7.40 -3.67
N VAL A 12 18.83 6.55 -4.64
CA VAL A 12 17.88 6.10 -5.68
C VAL A 12 16.80 5.22 -5.07
N VAL A 13 17.16 4.32 -4.16
CA VAL A 13 16.20 3.47 -3.44
C VAL A 13 15.25 4.31 -2.58
N VAL A 14 15.78 5.30 -1.83
CA VAL A 14 14.96 6.21 -1.02
C VAL A 14 14.01 7.04 -1.89
N ALA A 15 14.51 7.61 -2.99
CA ALA A 15 13.67 8.39 -3.91
C ALA A 15 12.56 7.53 -4.52
N ALA A 16 12.89 6.31 -4.96
CA ALA A 16 11.91 5.35 -5.47
C ALA A 16 10.84 5.03 -4.41
N LEU A 17 11.26 4.70 -3.18
CA LEU A 17 10.36 4.42 -2.06
C LEU A 17 9.44 5.60 -1.74
N CYS A 18 9.99 6.81 -1.67
CA CYS A 18 9.21 8.03 -1.44
C CYS A 18 8.13 8.21 -2.51
N VAL A 19 8.49 8.07 -3.78
CA VAL A 19 7.51 8.20 -4.88
C VAL A 19 6.45 7.12 -4.77
N THR A 20 6.83 5.86 -4.57
CA THR A 20 5.85 4.76 -4.46
C THR A 20 4.94 4.90 -3.25
N GLU A 21 5.44 5.32 -2.09
CA GLU A 21 4.63 5.54 -0.89
C GLU A 21 3.66 6.71 -1.08
N VAL A 22 4.14 7.85 -1.60
CA VAL A 22 3.28 9.02 -1.87
C VAL A 22 2.17 8.66 -2.84
N VAL A 23 2.48 7.95 -3.92
CA VAL A 23 1.49 7.51 -4.90
C VAL A 23 0.51 6.50 -4.26
N SER A 24 1.01 5.54 -3.50
CA SER A 24 0.17 4.51 -2.86
C SER A 24 -0.80 5.14 -1.85
N TRP A 25 -0.31 5.99 -0.95
CA TRP A 25 -1.17 6.71 0.00
C TRP A 25 -2.11 7.70 -0.70
N GLY A 26 -1.61 8.39 -1.73
CA GLY A 26 -2.39 9.31 -2.54
C GLY A 26 -3.61 8.65 -3.18
N ILE A 27 -3.43 7.47 -3.77
CA ILE A 27 -4.51 6.74 -4.45
C ILE A 27 -5.41 6.06 -3.43
N LEU A 28 -4.84 5.28 -2.51
CA LEU A 28 -5.60 4.38 -1.63
C LEU A 28 -6.34 5.12 -0.51
N TYR A 29 -5.79 6.21 0.01
CA TYR A 29 -6.35 6.92 1.16
C TYR A 29 -6.91 8.29 0.80
N TYR A 30 -6.17 9.09 0.01
CA TYR A 30 -6.61 10.44 -0.35
C TYR A 30 -7.54 10.46 -1.57
N GLY A 31 -7.44 9.49 -2.47
CA GLY A 31 -8.34 9.30 -3.60
C GLY A 31 -9.68 8.67 -3.22
N PHE A 32 -9.72 7.96 -2.09
CA PHE A 32 -10.93 7.26 -1.63
C PHE A 32 -12.19 8.15 -1.52
N PRO A 33 -12.14 9.38 -0.95
CA PRO A 33 -13.29 10.28 -0.93
C PRO A 33 -13.80 10.69 -2.32
N VAL A 34 -12.91 10.73 -3.32
CA VAL A 34 -13.26 11.07 -4.71
C VAL A 34 -14.02 9.93 -5.37
N LEU A 35 -13.59 8.70 -5.12
CA LEU A 35 -14.22 7.47 -5.61
C LEU A 35 -15.52 7.11 -4.87
N LEU A 36 -15.79 7.77 -3.74
CA LEU A 36 -16.90 7.40 -2.88
C LEU A 36 -18.27 7.60 -3.54
N ARG A 37 -18.44 8.67 -4.33
CA ARG A 37 -19.66 8.96 -5.10
C ARG A 37 -19.95 7.92 -6.20
N PRO A 38 -18.98 7.57 -7.08
CA PRO A 38 -19.22 6.49 -8.04
C PRO A 38 -19.43 5.14 -7.37
N MET A 39 -18.75 4.84 -6.25
CA MET A 39 -19.00 3.60 -5.47
C MET A 39 -20.42 3.56 -4.89
N GLU A 40 -20.95 4.67 -4.37
CA GLU A 40 -22.36 4.78 -3.91
C GLU A 40 -23.33 4.48 -5.08
N ALA A 41 -23.03 4.97 -6.28
CA ALA A 41 -23.87 4.79 -7.46
C ALA A 41 -23.84 3.36 -8.02
N ASP A 42 -22.67 2.72 -8.04
CA ASP A 42 -22.49 1.38 -8.63
C ASP A 42 -22.85 0.25 -7.65
N LEU A 43 -22.48 0.37 -6.37
CA LEU A 43 -22.81 -0.65 -5.35
C LEU A 43 -24.20 -0.45 -4.74
N GLY A 44 -24.78 0.75 -4.86
CA GLY A 44 -26.03 1.12 -4.19
C GLY A 44 -25.91 1.21 -2.66
N TRP A 45 -24.69 1.17 -2.12
CA TRP A 45 -24.42 1.24 -0.69
C TRP A 45 -24.35 2.69 -0.21
N SER A 46 -24.74 2.92 1.04
CA SER A 46 -24.62 4.22 1.68
C SER A 46 -23.16 4.57 1.98
N ARG A 47 -22.88 5.87 2.14
CA ARG A 47 -21.58 6.39 2.58
C ARG A 47 -21.02 5.67 3.80
N VAL A 48 -21.89 5.39 4.77
CA VAL A 48 -21.53 4.78 6.05
C VAL A 48 -21.09 3.33 5.86
N GLU A 49 -21.75 2.59 4.97
CA GLU A 49 -21.38 1.20 4.68
C GLU A 49 -20.04 1.12 3.95
N ILE A 50 -19.79 2.00 2.97
CA ILE A 50 -18.53 2.03 2.21
C ILE A 50 -17.35 2.44 3.11
N THR A 51 -17.50 3.49 3.92
CA THR A 51 -16.45 3.91 4.87
C THR A 51 -16.29 2.92 6.03
N GLY A 52 -17.37 2.24 6.43
CA GLY A 52 -17.34 1.14 7.39
C GLY A 52 -16.52 -0.04 6.89
N ALA A 53 -16.77 -0.49 5.65
CA ALA A 53 -16.01 -1.56 5.01
C ALA A 53 -14.52 -1.20 4.88
N PHE A 54 -14.20 0.04 4.48
CA PHE A 54 -12.83 0.54 4.45
C PHE A 54 -12.14 0.48 5.83
N SER A 55 -12.86 0.87 6.88
CA SER A 55 -12.37 0.83 8.26
C SER A 55 -12.13 -0.60 8.76
N VAL A 56 -13.00 -1.54 8.38
CA VAL A 56 -12.79 -2.97 8.65
C VAL A 56 -11.54 -3.48 7.92
N GLY A 57 -11.37 -3.12 6.66
CA GLY A 57 -10.16 -3.45 5.88
C GLY A 57 -8.88 -2.94 6.54
N MET A 58 -8.89 -1.71 7.05
CA MET A 58 -7.80 -1.14 7.86
C MET A 58 -7.53 -1.95 9.13
N GLY A 59 -8.58 -2.36 9.85
CA GLY A 59 -8.45 -3.22 11.02
C GLY A 59 -7.82 -4.58 10.69
N VAL A 60 -8.25 -5.21 9.59
CA VAL A 60 -7.68 -6.46 9.10
C VAL A 60 -6.20 -6.28 8.73
N ALA A 61 -5.84 -5.19 8.04
CA ALA A 61 -4.45 -4.89 7.70
C ALA A 61 -3.58 -4.71 8.95
N ALA A 62 -4.09 -4.02 9.97
CA ALA A 62 -3.40 -3.83 11.24
C ALA A 62 -3.18 -5.17 11.97
N LEU A 63 -4.19 -6.04 12.00
CA LEU A 63 -4.08 -7.38 12.58
C LEU A 63 -3.10 -8.25 11.80
N ALA A 64 -3.09 -8.15 10.47
CA ALA A 64 -2.19 -8.88 9.59
C ALA A 64 -0.73 -8.42 9.72
N ALA A 65 -0.48 -7.16 10.10
CA ALA A 65 0.88 -6.63 10.25
C ALA A 65 1.73 -7.42 11.27
N LEU A 66 1.13 -7.90 12.37
CA LEU A 66 1.84 -8.68 13.41
C LEU A 66 2.36 -10.05 12.91
N PRO A 67 1.54 -10.95 12.34
CA PRO A 67 2.02 -12.21 11.80
C PRO A 67 2.90 -12.01 10.56
N VAL A 68 2.59 -11.04 9.69
CA VAL A 68 3.40 -10.72 8.51
C VAL A 68 4.80 -10.25 8.91
N GLY A 69 4.91 -9.32 9.85
CA GLY A 69 6.21 -8.84 10.34
C GLY A 69 7.04 -9.98 10.93
N ARG A 70 6.42 -10.80 11.80
CA ARG A 70 7.09 -11.99 12.37
C ARG A 70 7.55 -12.99 11.31
N TRP A 71 6.81 -13.14 10.22
CA TRP A 71 7.18 -14.06 9.15
C TRP A 71 8.36 -13.51 8.35
N ILE A 72 8.33 -12.22 7.99
CA ILE A 72 9.44 -11.54 7.29
C ILE A 72 10.72 -11.63 8.13
N ASP A 73 10.64 -11.37 9.44
CA ASP A 73 11.80 -11.40 10.33
C ASP A 73 12.43 -12.80 10.42
N ARG A 74 11.62 -13.86 10.29
CA ARG A 74 12.08 -15.25 10.51
C ARG A 74 12.44 -16.00 9.22
N HIS A 75 11.79 -15.72 8.11
CA HIS A 75 11.95 -16.47 6.85
C HIS A 75 12.35 -15.58 5.65
N GLY A 76 12.49 -14.27 5.87
CA GLY A 76 12.79 -13.30 4.82
C GLY A 76 11.56 -12.89 3.99
N ALA A 77 11.61 -11.69 3.40
CA ALA A 77 10.46 -11.07 2.71
C ALA A 77 10.03 -11.77 1.41
N ARG A 78 10.90 -12.60 0.80
CA ARG A 78 10.80 -12.99 -0.61
C ARG A 78 9.58 -13.88 -0.92
N ALA A 79 9.29 -14.86 -0.07
CA ALA A 79 8.14 -15.75 -0.25
C ALA A 79 6.82 -15.00 -0.07
N LEU A 80 6.73 -14.17 0.98
CA LEU A 80 5.54 -13.38 1.28
C LEU A 80 5.25 -12.32 0.21
N MET A 81 6.26 -11.63 -0.29
CA MET A 81 6.06 -10.65 -1.36
C MET A 81 5.58 -11.30 -2.66
N THR A 82 6.06 -12.51 -2.98
CA THR A 82 5.62 -13.25 -4.16
C THR A 82 4.16 -13.66 -4.05
N THR A 83 3.77 -14.28 -2.92
CA THR A 83 2.38 -14.70 -2.71
C THR A 83 1.43 -13.50 -2.63
N GLY A 84 1.82 -12.43 -1.94
CA GLY A 84 1.06 -11.19 -1.86
C GLY A 84 0.84 -10.52 -3.21
N SER A 85 1.85 -10.50 -4.08
CA SER A 85 1.74 -9.92 -5.42
C SER A 85 0.80 -10.72 -6.33
N CYS A 86 0.86 -12.06 -6.25
CA CYS A 86 -0.07 -12.92 -6.98
C CYS A 86 -1.52 -12.72 -6.50
N LEU A 87 -1.73 -12.62 -5.18
CA LEU A 87 -3.05 -12.38 -4.60
C LEU A 87 -3.60 -10.99 -4.94
N ALA A 88 -2.76 -9.95 -4.96
CA ALA A 88 -3.20 -8.59 -5.26
C ALA A 88 -3.60 -8.37 -6.74
N THR A 89 -3.12 -9.24 -7.65
CA THR A 89 -3.41 -9.15 -9.09
C THR A 89 -4.70 -9.86 -9.49
N VAL A 90 -5.15 -10.85 -8.70
CA VAL A 90 -6.34 -11.66 -8.95
C VAL A 90 -7.55 -11.04 -8.27
#